data_AF-A0A1A8QDC2-F1
#
_entry.id   AF-A0A1A8QDC2-F1
#
_cell.length_a   1.000
_cell.length_b   1.000
_cell.length_c   1.000
_cell.angle_alpha   90.00
_cell.angle_beta   90.00
_cell.angle_gamma   90.00
#
_symmetry.space_group_name_H-M   'P 1'
#
loop_
_entity.id
_entity.type
_entity.pdbx_description
1 polymer ?
#
loop_
_entity_poly.entity_id
_entity_poly.type
_entity_poly.pdbx_seq_one_letter_code
_entity_poly.pdbx_strand_id
1 'polypeptide(L)'
;MRLAGSLSLVLLLVFTSEAAGLDIPLEVEQPPTIIRHTPSPVIILPYDNALVISCEARGNPPPQYRWTKDGQEFDFPREETITTG
;
A
#
# COMPACT_ATOMS: atom_id res chain seq x y z
N MET A 1 -48.70 -25.18 -19.65
CA MET A 1 -47.35 -25.79 -19.53
C MET A 1 -46.19 -24.79 -19.70
N ARG A 2 -46.31 -23.74 -20.54
CA ARG A 2 -45.26 -22.72 -20.76
C ARG A 2 -44.98 -21.81 -19.55
N LEU A 3 -46.01 -21.51 -18.76
CA LEU A 3 -45.94 -20.62 -17.59
C LEU A 3 -45.10 -21.22 -16.44
N ALA A 4 -45.24 -22.52 -16.18
CA ALA A 4 -44.50 -23.22 -15.13
C ALA A 4 -42.98 -23.31 -15.44
N GLY A 5 -42.61 -23.53 -16.71
CA GLY A 5 -41.22 -23.55 -17.14
C GLY A 5 -40.55 -22.17 -17.05
N SER A 6 -41.29 -21.10 -17.37
CA SER A 6 -40.82 -19.73 -17.18
C SER A 6 -40.62 -19.40 -15.70
N LEU A 7 -41.53 -19.84 -14.83
CA LEU A 7 -41.41 -19.64 -13.38
C LEU A 7 -40.19 -20.40 -12.81
N SER A 8 -39.98 -21.65 -13.22
CA SER A 8 -38.79 -22.43 -12.86
C SER A 8 -37.49 -21.79 -13.33
N LEU A 9 -37.45 -21.25 -14.55
CA LEU A 9 -36.26 -20.58 -15.07
C LEU A 9 -35.94 -19.30 -14.28
N VAL A 10 -36.96 -18.51 -13.95
CA VAL A 10 -36.80 -17.31 -13.13
C VAL A 10 -36.31 -17.67 -11.72
N LEU A 11 -36.88 -18.71 -11.10
CA LEU A 11 -36.42 -19.22 -9.81
C LEU A 11 -34.93 -19.61 -9.86
N LEU A 12 -34.52 -20.37 -10.88
CA LEU A 12 -33.10 -20.76 -11.04
C LEU A 12 -32.18 -19.55 -11.21
N LEU A 13 -32.58 -18.54 -11.98
CA LEU A 13 -31.80 -17.31 -12.15
C LEU A 13 -31.65 -16.53 -10.84
N VAL A 14 -32.71 -16.47 -10.03
CA VAL A 14 -32.67 -15.84 -8.70
C VAL A 14 -31.73 -16.61 -7.76
N PHE A 15 -31.76 -17.94 -7.76
CA PHE A 15 -30.85 -18.75 -6.94
C PHE A 15 -29.38 -18.64 -7.36
N THR A 16 -29.07 -18.34 -8.62
CA THR A 16 -27.69 -18.14 -9.09
C THR A 16 -27.14 -16.74 -8.84
N SER A 17 -27.96 -15.78 -8.41
CA SER A 17 -27.60 -14.37 -8.34
C SER A 17 -26.79 -13.97 -7.10
N GLU A 18 -26.57 -14.85 -6.15
CA GLU A 18 -25.78 -14.52 -4.95
C GLU A 18 -24.29 -14.72 -5.18
N ALA A 19 -23.71 -13.87 -6.02
CA ALA A 19 -22.29 -13.60 -5.98
C ALA A 19 -22.04 -12.55 -4.87
N ALA A 20 -21.85 -13.00 -3.64
CA ALA A 20 -21.37 -12.13 -2.57
C ALA A 20 -19.91 -11.78 -2.86
N GLY A 21 -19.62 -10.50 -3.13
CA GLY A 21 -18.25 -10.00 -3.20
C GLY A 21 -17.55 -10.16 -1.86
N LEU A 22 -16.25 -10.49 -1.88
CA LEU A 22 -15.45 -10.50 -0.66
C LEU A 22 -15.22 -9.05 -0.21
N ASP A 23 -15.98 -8.61 0.80
CA ASP A 23 -15.75 -7.34 1.46
C ASP A 23 -14.58 -7.48 2.44
N ILE A 24 -13.48 -6.77 2.18
CA ILE A 24 -12.31 -6.79 3.06
C ILE A 24 -12.55 -5.71 4.12
N PRO A 25 -12.62 -6.07 5.42
CA PRO A 25 -12.90 -5.10 6.46
C PRO A 25 -11.84 -3.99 6.49
N LEU A 26 -12.29 -2.76 6.71
CA LEU A 26 -11.43 -1.56 6.76
C LEU A 26 -10.36 -1.64 7.89
N GLU A 27 -10.62 -2.47 8.90
CA GLU A 27 -9.80 -2.62 10.11
C GLU A 27 -8.72 -3.72 10.02
N VAL A 28 -8.52 -4.33 8.85
CA VAL A 28 -7.51 -5.39 8.70
C VAL A 28 -6.11 -4.77 8.79
N GLU A 29 -5.27 -5.31 9.66
CA GLU A 29 -3.86 -4.92 9.71
C GLU A 29 -3.16 -5.31 8.41
N GLN A 30 -2.39 -4.37 7.87
CA GLN A 30 -1.67 -4.51 6.60
C GLN A 30 -0.20 -4.21 6.82
N PRO A 31 0.71 -5.07 6.33
CA PRO A 31 2.13 -4.85 6.48
C PRO A 31 2.56 -3.57 5.75
N PRO A 32 3.57 -2.86 6.27
CA PRO A 32 4.21 -1.78 5.55
C PRO A 32 4.66 -2.21 4.15
N THR A 33 4.18 -1.50 3.14
CA THR A 33 4.50 -1.72 1.73
C THR A 33 5.09 -0.44 1.16
N ILE A 34 6.33 -0.51 0.67
CA ILE A 34 7.01 0.62 0.01
C ILE A 34 6.32 0.88 -1.33
N ILE A 35 5.81 2.09 -1.51
CA ILE A 35 5.11 2.50 -2.73
C ILE A 35 5.93 3.48 -3.58
N ARG A 36 6.79 4.30 -2.94
CA ARG A 36 7.71 5.21 -3.63
C ARG A 36 9.02 5.27 -2.88
N HIS A 37 10.13 5.30 -3.61
CA HIS A 37 11.46 5.41 -3.03
C HIS A 37 12.43 5.99 -4.06
N THR A 38 13.56 6.52 -3.59
CA THR A 38 14.65 6.91 -4.47
C THR A 38 15.22 5.66 -5.16
N PRO A 39 15.26 5.60 -6.50
CA PRO A 39 15.82 4.46 -7.22
C PRO A 39 17.30 4.26 -6.91
N SER A 40 17.73 3.00 -6.84
CA SER A 40 19.14 2.62 -6.66
C SER A 40 19.72 2.08 -7.98
N PRO A 41 20.99 2.37 -8.34
CA PRO A 41 21.97 3.17 -7.58
C PRO A 41 21.81 4.68 -7.78
N VAL A 42 22.26 5.45 -6.79
CA VAL A 42 22.43 6.91 -6.90
C VAL A 42 23.92 7.22 -6.95
N ILE A 43 24.34 8.03 -7.93
CA ILE A 43 25.72 8.49 -8.08
C ILE A 43 25.73 10.00 -7.78
N ILE A 44 26.58 10.41 -6.83
CA ILE A 44 26.76 11.81 -6.43
C ILE A 44 28.13 12.29 -6.92
N LEU A 45 28.15 13.45 -7.56
CA LEU A 45 29.34 14.10 -8.10
C LEU A 45 29.83 15.21 -7.15
N PRO A 46 31.11 15.64 -7.25
CA PRO A 46 31.68 16.62 -6.32
C PRO A 46 31.00 18.00 -6.31
N TYR A 47 30.20 18.31 -7.33
CA TYR A 47 29.46 19.57 -7.44
C TYR A 47 27.98 19.45 -7.02
N ASP A 48 27.54 18.26 -6.60
CA ASP A 48 26.21 18.07 -6.04
C ASP A 48 26.19 18.55 -4.58
N ASN A 49 25.32 19.51 -4.28
CA ASN A 49 25.28 20.15 -2.97
C ASN A 49 24.61 19.30 -1.89
N ALA A 50 23.72 18.36 -2.27
CA ALA A 50 22.99 17.51 -1.34
C ALA A 50 22.46 16.23 -2.02
N LEU A 51 22.36 15.15 -1.25
CA LEU A 51 21.67 13.92 -1.63
C LEU A 51 20.33 13.84 -0.88
N VAL A 52 19.23 13.70 -1.62
CA VAL A 52 17.90 13.48 -1.05
C VAL A 52 17.51 12.02 -1.24
N ILE A 53 17.36 11.28 -0.14
CA ILE A 53 16.85 9.91 -0.15
C ILE A 53 15.43 9.95 0.40
N SER A 54 14.49 9.38 -0.36
CA SER A 54 13.06 9.38 -0.05
C SER A 54 12.53 7.96 0.05
N CYS A 55 11.56 7.74 0.93
CA CYS A 55 10.82 6.49 1.08
C CYS A 55 9.40 6.81 1.55
N GLU A 56 8.41 6.29 0.83
CA GLU A 56 6.98 6.38 1.15
C GLU A 56 6.44 4.96 1.24
N ALA A 57 5.85 4.62 2.38
CA ALA A 57 5.23 3.33 2.63
C ALA A 57 3.77 3.50 3.05
N ARG A 58 2.94 2.51 2.72
CA ARG A 58 1.57 2.38 3.23
C ARG A 58 1.46 1.18 4.14
N GLY A 59 0.60 1.23 5.14
CA GLY A 59 0.34 0.14 6.06
C GLY A 59 -0.74 0.53 7.04
N ASN A 60 -1.32 -0.48 7.68
CA ASN A 60 -2.26 -0.30 8.78
C ASN A 60 -1.82 -1.21 9.95
N PRO A 61 -1.38 -0.69 11.10
CA PRO A 61 -1.27 0.73 11.46
C PRO A 61 -0.22 1.49 10.61
N PRO A 62 -0.17 2.84 10.70
CA PRO A 62 0.78 3.65 9.94
C PRO A 62 2.23 3.17 10.13
N PRO A 63 3.03 3.12 9.04
CA PRO A 63 4.38 2.59 9.10
C PRO A 63 5.32 3.49 9.90
N GLN A 64 6.30 2.86 10.56
CA GLN A 64 7.41 3.55 11.20
C GLN A 64 8.62 3.54 10.28
N TYR A 65 9.35 4.65 10.24
CA TYR A 65 10.51 4.82 9.38
C TYR A 65 11.79 4.82 10.20
N ARG A 66 12.84 4.17 9.65
CA ARG A 66 14.20 4.20 10.20
C ARG A 66 15.18 4.23 9.05
N TRP A 67 16.24 5.01 9.22
CA TRP A 67 17.31 5.14 8.25
C TRP A 67 18.58 4.52 8.81
N THR A 68 19.29 3.79 7.95
CA THR A 68 20.58 3.19 8.28
C THR A 68 21.58 3.51 7.18
N LYS A 69 22.81 3.81 7.57
CA LYS A 69 23.94 3.97 6.66
C LYS A 69 25.00 2.93 7.04
N ASP A 70 25.41 2.13 6.07
CA ASP A 70 26.46 1.10 6.24
C ASP A 70 26.18 0.13 7.40
N GLY A 71 24.90 -0.21 7.60
CA GLY A 71 24.44 -1.11 8.67
C GLY A 71 24.31 -0.46 10.05
N GLN A 72 24.64 0.82 10.20
CA GLN A 72 24.48 1.58 11.44
C GLN A 72 23.28 2.52 11.35
N GLU A 73 22.64 2.82 12.49
CA GLU A 73 21.60 3.84 12.57
C GLU A 73 22.14 5.19 12.07
N PHE A 74 21.40 5.82 11.16
CA PHE A 74 21.80 7.11 10.61
C PHE A 74 21.33 8.21 11.55
N ASP A 75 22.28 8.83 12.25
CA ASP A 75 22.02 10.02 13.07
C ASP A 75 21.81 11.22 12.15
N PHE A 76 20.59 11.75 12.14
CA PHE A 76 20.27 12.93 11.35
C PHE A 76 21.03 14.12 11.94
N PRO A 77 21.86 14.84 11.15
CA PRO A 77 22.32 16.15 11.58
C PRO A 77 21.08 16.98 11.90
N ARG A 78 21.01 17.54 13.10
CA ARG A 78 19.82 18.20 13.67
C ARG A 78 19.36 19.35 12.77
N GLU A 79 18.51 19.04 11.80
CA GLU A 79 17.67 19.98 11.06
C GLU A 79 16.26 19.41 11.20
N GLU A 80 15.54 19.95 12.18
CA GLU A 80 14.20 19.54 12.58
C GLU A 80 13.20 19.85 11.46
N THR A 81 13.03 18.93 10.51
CA THR A 81 11.75 18.82 9.79
C THR A 81 11.51 17.37 9.39
N ILE A 82 11.05 16.57 10.36
CA ILE A 82 10.36 15.32 10.06
C ILE A 82 8.99 15.72 9.51
N THR A 83 8.88 15.98 8.21
CA THR A 83 7.58 16.19 7.57
C THR A 83 6.92 14.83 7.37
N THR A 84 6.03 14.47 8.29
CA THR A 84 5.05 13.41 8.11
C THR A 84 4.17 13.79 6.91
N GLY A 85 4.22 13.00 5.83
CA GLY A 85 3.40 13.16 4.63
C GLY A 85 2.77 11.83 4.25
#